data_AF-A0A0C1N9H3-F1
#
_entry.id   AF-A0A0C1N9H3-F1
#
_cell.length_a   1.000
_cell.length_b   1.000
_cell.length_c   1.000
_cell.angle_alpha   90.00
_cell.angle_beta   90.00
_cell.angle_gamma   90.00
#
_symmetry.space_group_name_H-M   'P 1'
#
loop_
_entity.id
_entity.type
_entity.pdbx_description
1 polymer ?
#
loop_
_entity_poly.entity_id
_entity_poly.type
_entity_poly.pdbx_seq_one_letter_code
_entity_poly.pdbx_strand_id
1 'polypeptide(L)' 'MVHTYEVLVDTRECLDQLHSTFQSETTRYEIDAESKFKANAMARIQARSERPQCTEYDVRVTRLLK' A
#
# COMPACT_ATOMS: atom_id res chain seq x y z
N MET A 1 15.43 -16.67 0.99
CA MET A 1 14.92 -16.95 -0.36
C MET A 1 14.02 -15.79 -0.76
N VAL A 2 14.18 -15.23 -1.96
CA VAL A 2 13.37 -14.08 -2.44
C VAL A 2 12.14 -14.61 -3.16
N HIS A 3 10.99 -13.95 -2.95
CA HIS A 3 9.73 -14.25 -3.61
C HIS A 3 9.09 -12.96 -4.13
N THR A 4 8.35 -13.06 -5.23
CA THR A 4 7.51 -11.97 -5.72
C THR A 4 6.19 -11.94 -4.97
N TYR A 5 5.82 -10.77 -4.47
CA TYR A 5 4.56 -10.51 -3.80
C TYR A 5 3.75 -9.51 -4.61
N GLU A 6 2.45 -9.77 -4.77
CA GLU A 6 1.48 -8.75 -5.11
C GLU A 6 1.06 -8.05 -3.81
N VAL A 7 1.23 -6.74 -3.77
CA VAL A 7 0.82 -5.92 -2.63
C VAL A 7 -0.19 -4.88 -3.08
N LEU A 8 -1.41 -4.98 -2.55
CA LEU A 8 -2.45 -3.97 -2.74
C LEU A 8 -2.42 -3.01 -1.55
N VAL A 9 -2.32 -1.72 -1.82
CA VAL A 9 -2.37 -0.66 -0.81
C VAL A 9 -3.60 0.19 -1.06
N ASP A 10 -4.56 0.09 -0.15
CA ASP A 10 -5.74 0.95 -0.11
C ASP A 10 -5.37 2.21 0.67
N THR A 11 -5.39 3.34 -0.02
CA THR A 11 -5.11 4.66 0.54
C THR A 11 -6.41 5.41 0.76
N ARG A 12 -6.52 6.11 1.89
CA ARG A 12 -7.59 7.08 2.12
C ARG A 12 -7.04 8.44 2.45
N GLU A 13 -7.62 9.44 1.82
CA GLU A 13 -7.32 10.85 2.02
C GLU A 13 -8.60 11.58 2.41
N CYS A 14 -8.53 12.35 3.49
CA CYS A 14 -9.59 13.27 3.89
C CYS A 14 -9.26 14.65 3.34
N LEU A 15 -10.01 15.10 2.33
CA LEU A 15 -9.71 16.36 1.63
C LEU A 15 -10.18 17.60 2.38
N ASP A 16 -11.09 17.46 3.34
CA ASP A 16 -11.64 18.60 4.09
C ASP A 16 -12.04 18.19 5.50
N GLN A 17 -11.67 18.97 6.52
CA GLN A 17 -12.05 18.73 7.92
C GLN A 17 -13.55 18.99 8.18
N LEU A 18 -14.22 19.75 7.30
CA LEU A 18 -15.61 20.15 7.46
C LEU A 18 -16.61 19.21 6.78
N HIS A 19 -16.16 18.39 5.83
CA HIS A 19 -17.01 17.47 5.08
C HIS A 19 -16.43 16.06 5.12
N SER A 20 -17.29 15.06 5.36
CA SER A 20 -16.94 13.62 5.41
C SER A 20 -16.57 13.03 4.03
N THR A 21 -16.11 13.87 3.09
CA THR A 21 -15.68 13.46 1.77
C THR A 21 -14.28 12.87 1.88
N PHE A 22 -14.21 11.55 1.81
CA PHE A 22 -12.96 10.81 1.70
C PHE A 22 -12.76 10.37 0.24
N GLN A 23 -11.54 10.49 -0.25
CA GLN A 23 -11.12 9.80 -1.46
C GLN A 23 -10.42 8.51 -1.07
N SER A 24 -10.81 7.42 -1.71
CA SER A 24 -10.19 6.11 -1.53
C SER A 24 -9.67 5.62 -2.87
N GLU A 25 -8.42 5.19 -2.89
CA GLU A 25 -7.80 4.59 -4.08
C GLU A 25 -6.99 3.37 -3.70
N THR A 26 -6.93 2.40 -4.60
CA THR A 26 -6.12 1.19 -4.45
C THR A 26 -4.97 1.21 -5.43
N THR A 27 -3.74 1.09 -4.93
CA THR A 27 -2.54 0.95 -5.75
C THR A 27 -2.01 -0.48 -5.64
N ARG A 28 -1.60 -1.06 -6.77
CA ARG A 28 -0.98 -2.39 -6.82
C ARG A 28 0.52 -2.27 -7.04
N TYR A 29 1.29 -3.00 -6.24
CA TYR A 29 2.73 -3.15 -6.36
C TYR A 29 3.09 -4.63 -6.58
N GLU A 30 4.08 -4.91 -7.43
CA GLU A 30 4.77 -6.20 -7.44
C GLU A 30 6.14 -6.00 -6.78
N ILE A 31 6.39 -6.69 -5.68
CA ILE A 31 7.57 -6.50 -4.84
C ILE A 31 8.28 -7.83 -4.63
N ASP A 32 9.55 -7.89 -5.01
CA ASP A 32 10.44 -8.98 -4.66
C ASP A 32 11.02 -8.75 -3.26
N ALA A 33 10.74 -9.66 -2.34
CA ALA A 33 11.21 -9.58 -0.96
C ALA A 33 11.50 -10.97 -0.37
N GLU A 34 12.28 -11.02 0.71
CA GLU A 34 12.56 -12.28 1.41
C GLU A 34 11.41 -12.74 2.32
N SER A 35 10.43 -11.86 2.59
CA SER A 35 9.29 -12.18 3.44
C SER A 35 8.09 -11.26 3.16
N LYS A 36 6.89 -11.72 3.56
CA LYS A 36 5.66 -10.90 3.54
C LYS A 36 5.81 -9.61 4.33
N PHE A 37 6.52 -9.66 5.46
CA PHE A 37 6.74 -8.49 6.31
C PHE A 37 7.58 -7.41 5.59
N LYS A 38 8.66 -7.83 4.91
CA LYS A 38 9.46 -6.90 4.10
C LYS A 38 8.69 -6.35 2.91
N ALA A 39 7.93 -7.19 2.20
CA ALA A 39 7.07 -6.73 1.11
C ALA A 39 6.04 -5.69 1.58
N ASN A 40 5.43 -5.89 2.76
CA ASN A 40 4.53 -4.91 3.37
C ASN A 40 5.25 -3.58 3.65
N ALA A 41 6.40 -3.64 4.34
CA ALA A 41 7.15 -2.44 4.69
C ALA A 41 7.57 -1.64 3.44
N MET A 42 8.03 -2.32 2.40
CA MET A 42 8.41 -1.69 1.13
C MET A 42 7.21 -1.03 0.43
N ALA A 43 6.08 -1.75 0.30
CA ALA A 43 4.87 -1.20 -0.30
C ALA A 43 4.35 0.03 0.46
N ARG A 44 4.39 -0.02 1.79
CA ARG A 44 3.94 1.09 2.63
C ARG A 44 4.84 2.33 2.51
N ILE A 45 6.16 2.13 2.44
CA ILE A 45 7.11 3.22 2.22
C ILE A 45 6.87 3.85 0.84
N GLN A 46 6.70 3.02 -0.19
CA GLN A 46 6.44 3.50 -1.55
C GLN A 46 5.11 4.25 -1.63
N ALA A 47 4.02 3.68 -1.14
CA ALA A 47 2.70 4.33 -1.13
C ALA A 47 2.72 5.67 -0.38
N ARG A 48 3.46 5.76 0.73
CA ARG A 48 3.61 7.00 1.49
C ARG A 48 4.42 8.06 0.75
N SER A 49 5.42 7.65 -0.03
CA SER A 49 6.20 8.56 -0.87
C SER A 49 5.37 9.08 -2.05
N GLU A 50 4.51 8.23 -2.62
CA GLU A 50 3.65 8.60 -3.75
C GLU A 50 2.46 9.45 -3.32
N ARG A 51 1.90 9.21 -2.12
CA ARG A 51 0.71 9.93 -1.61
C ARG A 51 0.88 10.41 -0.16
N PRO A 52 1.79 11.37 0.11
CA PRO A 52 2.11 11.80 1.48
C PRO A 52 0.92 12.40 2.25
N GLN A 53 -0.12 12.86 1.54
CA GLN A 53 -1.34 13.47 2.08
C GLN A 53 -2.29 12.43 2.71
N CYS A 54 -2.19 11.14 2.32
CA CYS A 54 -3.11 10.12 2.78
C CYS A 54 -2.96 9.87 4.29
N THR A 55 -4.10 9.77 4.98
CA THR A 55 -4.18 9.57 6.42
C THR A 55 -4.17 8.08 6.81
N GLU A 56 -4.65 7.22 5.92
CA GLU A 56 -4.71 5.77 6.15
C GLU A 56 -4.10 4.99 4.97
N TYR A 57 -3.44 3.88 5.31
CA TYR A 57 -2.86 2.92 4.37
C TYR A 57 -3.19 1.53 4.88
N ASP A 58 -4.10 0.83 4.21
CA ASP A 58 -4.36 -0.59 4.45
C ASP A 58 -3.61 -1.43 3.42
N VAL A 59 -2.88 -2.45 3.87
CA VAL A 59 -1.90 -3.18 3.05
C VAL A 59 -2.24 -4.66 3.05
N ARG A 60 -2.51 -5.21 1.87
CA ARG A 60 -2.79 -6.63 1.65
C ARG A 60 -1.68 -7.25 0.81
N VAL A 61 -1.01 -8.27 1.38
CA VAL A 61 0.16 -8.92 0.75
C VAL A 61 -0.15 -10.37 0.38
N THR A 62 -0.06 -10.66 -0.91
CA THR A 62 -0.24 -11.99 -1.49
C THR A 62 1.08 -12.44 -2.12
N ARG A 63 1.57 -13.64 -1.76
CA ARG A 63 2.74 -14.21 -2.43
C ARG A 63 2.30 -14.76 -3.77
N LEU A 64 2.98 -14.38 -4.85
CA LEU A 64 2.76 -14.98 -6.15
C LEU A 64 3.51 -16.31 -6.25
N LEU A 65 2.84 -17.33 -6.79
CA LEU A 65 3.43 -18.63 -7.10
C LEU A 65 3.86 -18.60 -8.57
N LYS A 66 4.90 -17.80 -8.87
CA LYS A 66 5.59 -17.83 -10.16
C LYS A 66 6.77 -18.80 -10.08
#